data_AF-A0A7G9Z1N2-F1
#
_entry.id   AF-A0A7G9Z1N2-F1
#
_cell.length_a   1.000
_cell.length_b   1.000
_cell.length_c   1.000
_cell.angle_alpha   90.00
_cell.angle_beta   90.00
_cell.angle_gamma   90.00
#
_symmetry.space_group_name_H-M   'P 1'
#
loop_
_entity.id
_entity.type
_entity.pdbx_description
1 polymer ?
#
loop_
_entity_poly.entity_id
_entity_poly.type
_entity_poly.pdbx_seq_one_letter_code
_entity_poly.pdbx_strand_id
1 'polypeptide(L)'
;MKKELLISKRKKAKELHENGWSNRKIARNLLVSKDSVGKWVRMDEREVLIDNRGWEKGTSRKYAPETKQQIIRIREDLRVRR
;
A
#
# COMPACT_ATOMS: atom_id res chain seq x y z
N MET A 1 5.73 -6.46 0.97
CA MET A 1 6.34 -5.30 1.65
C MET A 1 5.35 -4.78 2.67
N LYS A 2 5.71 -4.67 3.96
CA LYS A 2 4.84 -4.03 4.95
C LYS A 2 4.61 -2.57 4.51
N LYS A 3 3.36 -2.11 4.44
CA LYS A 3 3.01 -0.72 4.03
C LYS A 3 3.75 0.31 4.89
N GLU A 4 3.92 -0.02 6.19
CA GLU A 4 4.71 0.74 7.17
C GLU A 4 6.13 1.08 6.69
N LEU A 5 6.77 0.16 5.96
CA LEU A 5 8.16 0.32 5.52
C LEU A 5 8.30 1.37 4.40
N LEU A 6 7.28 1.56 3.57
CA LEU A 6 7.32 2.65 2.58
C LEU A 6 7.06 3.99 3.27
N ILE A 7 6.06 4.05 4.14
CA ILE A 7 5.71 5.28 4.86
C ILE A 7 6.91 5.75 5.69
N SER A 8 7.62 4.84 6.37
CA SER A 8 8.82 5.18 7.12
C SER A 8 9.94 5.73 6.23
N LYS A 9 10.18 5.14 5.05
CA LYS A 9 11.15 5.66 4.07
C LYS A 9 10.77 7.05 3.56
N ARG A 10 9.49 7.31 3.29
CA ARG A 10 9.00 8.64 2.85
C ARG A 10 9.23 9.70 3.93
N LYS A 11 8.85 9.42 5.18
CA LYS A 11 9.10 10.30 6.32
C LYS A 11 10.59 10.60 6.48
N LYS A 12 11.42 9.56 6.47
CA LYS A 12 12.87 9.71 6.63
C LYS A 12 13.51 10.49 5.47
N ALA A 13 12.99 10.33 4.26
CA ALA A 13 13.46 11.10 3.10
C ALA A 13 13.20 12.61 3.27
N LYS A 14 12.02 13.00 3.76
CA LYS A 14 11.71 14.41 4.09
C LYS A 14 12.64 14.97 5.17
N GLU A 15 12.73 14.27 6.30
CA GLU A 15 13.58 14.68 7.43
C GLU A 15 15.05 14.88 6.99
N LEU A 16 15.60 13.95 6.20
CA LEU A 16 16.98 14.08 5.70
C LEU A 16 17.12 15.24 4.70
N HIS A 17 16.10 15.52 3.90
CA HIS A 17 16.11 16.63 2.96
C HIS A 17 16.04 17.98 3.68
N GLU A 18 15.22 18.10 4.72
CA GLU A 18 15.16 19.27 5.60
C GLU A 18 16.51 19.50 6.31
N ASN A 19 17.22 18.44 6.66
CA ASN A 19 18.60 18.47 7.15
C ASN A 19 19.66 18.78 6.06
N GLY A 20 19.24 19.20 4.86
CA GLY A 20 20.11 19.64 3.76
C GLY A 20 20.76 18.51 2.95
N TRP A 21 20.33 17.26 3.09
CA TRP A 21 20.89 16.17 2.29
C TRP A 21 20.38 16.22 0.85
N SER A 22 21.29 15.98 -0.11
CA SER A 22 20.88 15.85 -1.52
C SER A 22 20.05 14.58 -1.77
N ASN A 23 19.11 14.66 -2.70
CA ASN A 23 18.26 13.52 -3.10
C ASN A 23 19.07 12.26 -3.46
N ARG A 24 20.25 12.43 -4.07
CA ARG A 24 21.14 11.30 -4.44
C ARG A 24 21.82 10.66 -3.21
N LYS A 25 22.12 11.43 -2.16
CA LYS A 25 22.64 10.90 -0.89
C LYS A 25 21.55 10.14 -0.15
N ILE A 26 20.35 10.71 -0.07
CA ILE A 26 19.18 10.08 0.56
C ILE A 26 18.81 8.78 -0.15
N ALA A 27 18.79 8.76 -1.49
CA ALA A 27 18.48 7.59 -2.29
C ALA A 27 19.40 6.40 -1.98
N ARG A 28 20.71 6.65 -1.88
CA ARG A 28 21.71 5.64 -1.48
C ARG A 28 21.48 5.16 -0.04
N ASN A 29 21.21 6.08 0.89
CA ASN A 29 20.98 5.75 2.30
C ASN A 29 19.71 4.92 2.53
N LEU A 30 18.63 5.21 1.79
CA LEU A 30 17.34 4.54 1.94
C LEU A 30 17.14 3.35 0.99
N LEU A 31 18.14 3.04 0.15
CA LEU A 31 18.11 1.99 -0.87
C LEU A 31 16.89 2.11 -1.81
N VAL A 32 16.73 3.29 -2.42
CA VAL A 32 15.61 3.64 -3.32
C VAL A 32 16.10 4.51 -4.47
N SER A 33 15.28 4.68 -5.51
CA SER A 33 15.65 5.56 -6.63
C SER A 33 15.65 7.03 -6.24
N LYS A 34 16.52 7.83 -6.86
CA LYS A 34 16.56 9.29 -6.72
C LYS A 34 15.19 9.92 -7.03
N ASP A 35 14.49 9.40 -8.03
CA ASP A 35 13.20 9.94 -8.46
C ASP A 35 12.11 9.69 -7.42
N SER A 36 12.16 8.55 -6.72
CA SER A 36 11.27 8.27 -5.60
C SER A 36 11.47 9.29 -4.48
N VAL A 37 12.72 9.55 -4.10
CA VAL A 37 13.06 10.57 -3.10
C VAL A 37 12.55 11.94 -3.54
N GLY A 38 12.83 12.33 -4.79
CA GLY A 38 12.39 13.62 -5.32
C GLY A 38 10.87 13.79 -5.36
N LYS A 39 10.10 12.71 -5.47
CA LYS A 39 8.64 12.74 -5.31
C LYS A 39 8.27 12.92 -3.84
N TRP A 40 8.84 12.11 -2.94
CA TRP A 40 8.46 12.10 -1.51
C TRP A 40 8.75 13.39 -0.77
N VAL A 41 9.87 14.05 -1.10
CA VAL A 41 10.23 15.34 -0.50
C VAL A 41 9.21 16.43 -0.85
N ARG A 42 8.61 16.36 -2.05
CA ARG A 42 7.61 17.33 -2.53
C ARG A 42 6.16 16.98 -2.16
N MET A 43 5.91 15.77 -1.66
CA MET A 43 4.57 15.36 -1.23
C MET A 43 4.15 16.12 0.02
N ASP A 44 2.85 16.33 0.21
CA ASP A 44 2.32 16.86 1.47
C ASP A 44 2.45 15.86 2.61
N GLU A 45 2.49 16.35 3.85
CA GLU A 45 2.58 15.49 5.04
C GLU A 45 1.45 14.46 5.12
N ARG A 46 0.24 14.84 4.70
CA ARG A 46 -0.92 13.94 4.63
C ARG A 46 -0.69 12.80 3.65
N GLU A 47 -0.12 13.08 2.49
CA GLU A 47 0.14 12.08 1.44
C GLU A 47 1.28 11.12 1.81
N VAL A 48 2.26 11.58 2.59
CA VAL A 48 3.37 10.75 3.09
C VAL A 48 2.84 9.53 3.88
N LEU A 49 1.75 9.71 4.62
CA LEU A 49 1.13 8.69 5.47
C LEU A 49 0.26 7.68 4.71
N ILE A 50 -0.14 8.00 3.47
CA ILE A 50 -1.13 7.21 2.75
C ILE A 50 -0.42 6.27 1.76
N ASP A 51 -0.62 4.97 1.93
CA ASP A 51 -0.18 3.94 0.96
C ASP A 51 -1.37 3.25 0.31
N ASN A 52 -1.79 3.83 -0.82
CA ASN A 52 -2.88 3.34 -1.67
C ASN A 52 -2.48 2.15 -2.55
N ARG A 53 -1.25 1.61 -2.40
CA ARG A 53 -0.85 0.42 -3.17
C ARG A 53 -1.56 -0.82 -2.64
N GLY A 54 -1.89 -1.70 -3.58
CA GLY A 54 -2.54 -2.97 -3.31
C GLY A 54 -4.06 -2.82 -3.12
N TRP A 55 -4.74 -3.95 -3.26
CA TRP A 55 -6.18 -4.05 -3.02
C TRP A 55 -6.45 -4.10 -1.52
N GLU A 56 -7.57 -3.51 -1.09
CA GLU A 56 -8.05 -3.69 0.27
C GLU A 56 -8.17 -5.19 0.58
N LYS A 57 -7.59 -5.57 1.71
CA LYS A 57 -7.53 -6.97 2.12
C LYS A 57 -8.95 -7.38 2.55
N GLY A 58 -9.53 -8.36 1.86
CA GLY A 58 -10.89 -8.87 2.15
C GLY A 58 -11.86 -8.75 0.99
N THR A 59 -11.59 -7.87 0.03
CA THR A 59 -12.44 -7.67 -1.14
C THR A 59 -12.08 -8.69 -2.21
N SER A 60 -13.05 -9.54 -2.59
CA SER A 60 -12.84 -10.48 -3.70
C SER A 60 -12.87 -9.71 -5.01
N ARG A 61 -11.87 -9.94 -5.87
CA ARG A 61 -11.83 -9.34 -7.21
C ARG A 61 -12.85 -9.97 -8.18
N LYS A 62 -13.31 -11.18 -7.87
CA LYS A 62 -14.09 -12.01 -8.80
C LYS A 62 -15.59 -12.00 -8.49
N TYR A 63 -15.95 -11.98 -7.21
CA TYR A 63 -17.33 -12.16 -6.78
C TYR A 63 -17.75 -11.06 -5.81
N ALA A 64 -18.86 -10.42 -6.13
CA ALA A 64 -19.56 -9.54 -5.20
C ALA A 64 -19.96 -10.32 -3.93
N PRO A 65 -20.17 -9.63 -2.80
CA PRO A 65 -20.64 -10.27 -1.57
C PRO A 65 -21.92 -11.09 -1.78
N GLU A 66 -22.87 -10.62 -2.59
CA GLU A 66 -24.11 -11.37 -2.85
C GLU A 66 -23.82 -12.66 -3.61
N THR A 67 -22.93 -12.62 -4.62
CA THR A 67 -22.55 -13.81 -5.39
C THR A 67 -21.90 -14.87 -4.48
N LYS A 68 -21.07 -14.45 -3.52
CA LYS A 68 -20.51 -15.38 -2.52
C LYS A 68 -21.60 -16.02 -1.67
N GLN A 69 -22.56 -15.24 -1.17
CA GLN A 69 -23.68 -15.76 -0.39
C GLN A 69 -24.53 -16.73 -1.21
N GLN A 70 -24.78 -16.43 -2.48
CA GLN A 70 -25.52 -17.30 -3.38
C GLN A 70 -24.79 -18.64 -3.59
N ILE A 71 -23.48 -18.62 -3.81
CA ILE A 71 -22.67 -19.85 -3.91
C ILE A 71 -22.74 -20.68 -2.61
N ILE A 72 -22.70 -20.03 -1.44
CA ILE A 72 -22.83 -20.72 -0.13
C ILE A 72 -24.20 -21.41 -0.03
N ARG A 73 -25.29 -20.70 -0.34
CA ARG A 73 -26.66 -21.26 -0.32
C ARG A 73 -26.81 -22.47 -1.24
N ILE A 74 -26.29 -22.38 -2.46
CA ILE A 74 -26.31 -23.49 -3.43
C ILE A 74 -25.58 -24.71 -2.86
N ARG A 75 -24.43 -24.52 -2.20
CA ARG A 75 -23.65 -25.63 -1.61
C ARG A 75 -24.39 -26.28 -0.43
N GLU A 76 -25.05 -25.49 0.40
CA GLU A 76 -25.84 -26.00 1.53
C GLU A 76 -27.04 -26.82 1.04
N ASP A 77 -27.78 -26.31 0.07
CA ASP A 77 -28.93 -27.00 -0.52
C ASP A 77 -28.53 -28.34 -1.16
N LEU A 78 -27.44 -28.35 -1.94
CA LEU A 78 -26.90 -29.59 -2.53
C LEU A 78 -26.42 -30.61 -1.49
N ARG A 79 -26.02 -30.15 -0.29
CA ARG A 79 -25.58 -31.04 0.80
C ARG A 79 -26.78 -31.66 1.53
N VAL A 80 -27.87 -30.92 1.68
CA VAL A 80 -29.11 -31.40 2.33
C VAL A 80 -29.89 -32.35 1.42
N ARG A 81 -29.83 -32.15 0.10
CA ARG A 81 -30.48 -33.03 -0.89
C ARG A 81 -29.79 -34.40 -1.09
N ARG A 82 -28.71 -34.67 -0.36
CA ARG A 82 -27.92 -35.88 -0.46
C ARG A 82 -28.20 -36.81 0.71
#